data_AF-A0A5Q0H2T7-F1
#
_entry.id   AF-A0A5Q0H2T7-F1
#
_cell.length_a   1.000
_cell.length_b   1.000
_cell.length_c   1.000
_cell.angle_alpha   90.00
_cell.angle_beta   90.00
_cell.angle_gamma   90.00
#
_symmetry.space_group_name_H-M   'P 1'
#
loop_
_entity.id
_entity.type
_entity.pdbx_description
1 polymer ?
#
loop_
_entity_poly.entity_id
_entity_poly.type
_entity_poly.pdbx_seq_one_letter_code
_entity_poly.pdbx_strand_id
1 'polypeptide(L)'
;MTAAEEAQVEAPPAARTRPCAYCGRPVAARRPTGRPPRYCPAEERDCQARARAERVTARAAEATGGAPALRQTVLDLSGQLDEAWEPVQDLAETVRTSRELLAGLRDELIARVEQAEQAAAAAAAAKEEAEQRTLAAEAARDEALRQAQAARAERTEALRVRDAAERERQDAVRARERLLAERDAAREQAERATASAAAAVAAATAAADERVREATGTAAAAREDAAALRGELKTTLERLDEHRARARDAEAAAERARRESAEQVARAVAEADRRVADAERRIADAEHKVERARAEGVALRAEQEQRVGELAQRLGAQTERVDRLEQVREHHEALLFRIANTVKRHREARDETGHDHTGHDGKVSALLDAVVTLATGRPVS
;
A
#
# COMPACT_ATOMS: atom_id res chain seq x y z
N MET A 1 -139.33 -43.69 -81.67
CA MET A 1 -140.33 -44.78 -81.73
C MET A 1 -141.60 -44.21 -82.29
N THR A 2 -141.85 -44.48 -83.57
CA THR A 2 -143.10 -44.21 -84.28
C THR A 2 -143.84 -45.53 -84.42
N ALA A 3 -145.15 -45.54 -84.22
CA ALA A 3 -146.01 -46.64 -84.64
C ALA A 3 -147.33 -46.06 -85.15
N ALA A 4 -147.67 -46.45 -86.37
CA ALA A 4 -148.90 -46.17 -87.09
C ALA A 4 -149.77 -47.43 -87.07
N GLU A 5 -151.10 -47.28 -87.13
CA GLU A 5 -151.99 -48.38 -87.50
C GLU A 5 -153.27 -47.85 -88.14
N GLU A 6 -153.59 -48.42 -89.30
CA GLU A 6 -154.73 -48.10 -90.18
C GLU A 6 -155.67 -49.32 -90.29
N ALA A 7 -156.89 -49.03 -90.79
CA ALA A 7 -157.82 -49.91 -91.51
C ALA A 7 -158.79 -50.76 -90.64
N GLN A 8 -160.05 -51.03 -91.01
CA GLN A 8 -160.79 -50.88 -92.27
C GLN A 8 -162.33 -50.98 -92.03
N VAL A 9 -163.11 -50.59 -93.03
CA VAL A 9 -164.59 -50.39 -93.07
C VAL A 9 -165.28 -51.46 -93.92
N GLU A 10 -166.54 -51.80 -93.62
CA GLU A 10 -167.45 -52.63 -94.44
C GLU A 10 -168.75 -51.86 -94.79
N ALA A 11 -169.31 -52.06 -96.00
CA ALA A 11 -170.29 -51.16 -96.67
C ALA A 11 -171.74 -51.72 -96.84
N PRO A 12 -172.80 -50.88 -96.87
CA PRO A 12 -174.22 -51.27 -97.07
C PRO A 12 -174.92 -50.68 -98.36
N PRO A 13 -176.22 -51.00 -98.65
CA PRO A 13 -176.84 -50.96 -100.00
C PRO A 13 -177.52 -49.63 -100.47
N ALA A 14 -177.90 -49.61 -101.77
CA ALA A 14 -178.08 -48.47 -102.69
C ALA A 14 -179.19 -47.42 -102.43
N ALA A 15 -178.81 -46.12 -102.51
CA ALA A 15 -179.64 -44.93 -102.29
C ALA A 15 -179.88 -44.07 -103.57
N ARG A 16 -180.98 -43.31 -103.62
CA ARG A 16 -181.38 -42.41 -104.75
C ARG A 16 -180.39 -41.22 -104.94
N THR A 17 -179.98 -40.89 -106.17
CA THR A 17 -178.89 -39.91 -106.49
C THR A 17 -179.31 -38.74 -107.43
N ARG A 18 -178.58 -37.59 -107.40
CA ARG A 18 -178.70 -36.39 -108.30
C ARG A 18 -177.32 -35.81 -108.68
N PRO A 19 -177.06 -35.33 -109.90
CA PRO A 19 -175.73 -34.83 -110.31
C PRO A 19 -175.25 -33.53 -109.62
N CYS A 20 -173.96 -33.46 -109.31
CA CYS A 20 -173.20 -32.32 -108.73
C CYS A 20 -173.03 -31.17 -109.73
N ALA A 21 -173.22 -29.92 -109.28
CA ALA A 21 -173.18 -28.73 -110.14
C ALA A 21 -171.77 -28.31 -110.61
N TYR A 22 -170.69 -28.79 -109.99
CA TYR A 22 -169.32 -28.47 -110.41
C TYR A 22 -168.73 -29.55 -111.33
N CYS A 23 -168.88 -30.82 -110.97
CA CYS A 23 -168.23 -31.93 -111.69
C CYS A 23 -169.20 -32.94 -112.35
N GLY A 24 -170.51 -32.71 -112.26
CA GLY A 24 -171.53 -33.52 -112.93
C GLY A 24 -171.85 -34.89 -112.31
N ARG A 25 -171.06 -35.39 -111.34
CA ARG A 25 -171.24 -36.74 -110.78
C ARG A 25 -172.52 -36.92 -109.94
N PRO A 26 -173.19 -38.09 -109.99
CA PRO A 26 -174.38 -38.36 -109.18
C PRO A 26 -174.02 -38.39 -107.69
N VAL A 27 -174.60 -37.49 -106.92
CA VAL A 27 -174.48 -37.39 -105.46
C VAL A 27 -175.69 -38.06 -104.82
N ALA A 28 -175.45 -39.04 -103.97
CA ALA A 28 -176.51 -39.74 -103.24
C ALA A 28 -177.12 -38.87 -102.14
N ALA A 29 -178.42 -39.03 -101.87
CA ALA A 29 -179.04 -38.44 -100.70
C ALA A 29 -178.46 -39.09 -99.42
N ARG A 30 -177.85 -38.30 -98.54
CA ARG A 30 -177.29 -38.78 -97.25
C ARG A 30 -178.37 -39.24 -96.25
N ARG A 31 -179.66 -38.95 -96.51
CA ARG A 31 -180.79 -39.37 -95.67
C ARG A 31 -181.94 -39.88 -96.54
N PRO A 32 -182.67 -40.94 -96.13
CA PRO A 32 -183.69 -41.60 -96.95
C PRO A 32 -184.89 -40.73 -97.31
N THR A 33 -185.07 -39.58 -96.63
CA THR A 33 -186.20 -38.66 -96.84
C THR A 33 -185.80 -37.24 -97.30
N GLY A 34 -184.55 -37.02 -97.74
CA GLY A 34 -184.04 -35.70 -98.16
C GLY A 34 -183.62 -35.60 -99.64
N ARG A 35 -183.66 -34.40 -100.22
CA ARG A 35 -183.16 -34.11 -101.58
C ARG A 35 -181.61 -34.17 -101.58
N PRO A 36 -180.94 -34.81 -102.55
CA PRO A 36 -179.47 -34.86 -102.58
C PRO A 36 -178.79 -33.48 -102.72
N PRO A 37 -177.62 -33.26 -102.09
CA PRO A 37 -176.92 -31.97 -102.09
C PRO A 37 -176.42 -31.55 -103.49
N ARG A 38 -176.22 -30.25 -103.69
CA ARG A 38 -175.92 -29.65 -105.01
C ARG A 38 -174.47 -29.83 -105.45
N TYR A 39 -173.55 -30.08 -104.52
CA TYR A 39 -172.13 -30.33 -104.78
C TYR A 39 -171.70 -31.65 -104.12
N CYS A 40 -170.63 -32.25 -104.62
CA CYS A 40 -170.00 -33.40 -103.99
C CYS A 40 -169.63 -33.06 -102.53
N PRO A 41 -169.83 -33.99 -101.58
CA PRO A 41 -169.39 -33.79 -100.22
C PRO A 41 -167.86 -33.74 -100.17
N ALA A 42 -167.34 -33.08 -99.14
CA ALA A 42 -165.91 -32.88 -98.95
C ALA A 42 -165.11 -34.21 -98.96
N GLU A 43 -165.72 -35.28 -98.43
CA GLU A 43 -165.12 -36.63 -98.33
C GLU A 43 -164.80 -37.27 -99.69
N GLU A 44 -165.55 -36.95 -100.76
CA GLU A 44 -165.26 -37.49 -102.10
C GLU A 44 -164.43 -36.50 -102.93
N ARG A 45 -164.94 -35.28 -103.05
CA ARG A 45 -164.28 -34.14 -103.69
C ARG A 45 -164.96 -32.88 -103.17
N ASP A 46 -164.20 -32.03 -102.48
CA ASP A 46 -164.67 -30.72 -102.03
C ASP A 46 -164.79 -29.72 -103.19
N CYS A 47 -165.68 -30.05 -104.12
CA CYS A 47 -166.02 -29.23 -105.28
C CYS A 47 -166.59 -27.87 -104.85
N GLN A 48 -167.09 -27.75 -103.62
CA GLN A 48 -167.55 -26.49 -103.04
C GLN A 48 -166.36 -25.58 -102.65
N ALA A 49 -165.32 -26.13 -102.01
CA ALA A 49 -164.11 -25.37 -101.69
C ALA A 49 -163.34 -24.93 -102.94
N ARG A 50 -163.21 -25.79 -103.97
CA ARG A 50 -162.54 -25.40 -105.23
C ARG A 50 -163.26 -24.25 -105.94
N ALA A 51 -164.59 -24.32 -106.03
CA ALA A 51 -165.39 -23.22 -106.58
C ALA A 51 -165.35 -21.95 -105.71
N ARG A 52 -164.96 -22.04 -104.43
CA ARG A 52 -164.68 -20.86 -103.57
C ARG A 52 -163.28 -20.30 -103.82
N ALA A 53 -162.26 -21.17 -103.91
CA ALA A 53 -160.87 -20.76 -104.15
C ALA A 53 -160.72 -20.03 -105.48
N GLU A 54 -161.29 -20.55 -106.57
CA GLU A 54 -161.26 -19.89 -107.90
C GLU A 54 -161.84 -18.47 -107.85
N ARG A 55 -162.91 -18.25 -107.06
CA ARG A 55 -163.51 -16.93 -106.86
C ARG A 55 -162.63 -15.97 -106.05
N VAL A 56 -161.79 -16.47 -105.13
CA VAL A 56 -160.86 -15.63 -104.35
C VAL A 56 -159.63 -15.26 -105.18
N THR A 57 -159.06 -16.20 -105.91
CA THR A 57 -157.92 -15.92 -106.82
C THR A 57 -158.28 -14.95 -107.92
N ALA A 58 -159.50 -15.01 -108.47
CA ALA A 58 -159.96 -14.04 -109.46
C ALA A 58 -160.01 -12.60 -108.90
N ARG A 59 -160.40 -12.40 -107.63
CA ARG A 59 -160.43 -11.08 -106.99
C ARG A 59 -159.04 -10.55 -106.59
N ALA A 60 -158.13 -11.42 -106.16
CA ALA A 60 -156.76 -11.03 -105.80
C ALA A 60 -155.94 -10.55 -107.01
N ALA A 61 -156.22 -11.11 -108.19
CA ALA A 61 -155.60 -10.69 -109.46
C ALA A 61 -156.06 -9.28 -109.90
N GLU A 62 -157.30 -8.88 -109.60
CA GLU A 62 -157.80 -7.52 -109.91
C GLU A 62 -157.24 -6.44 -108.96
N ALA A 63 -156.95 -6.77 -107.69
CA ALA A 63 -156.54 -5.77 -106.70
C ALA A 63 -155.03 -5.43 -106.68
N THR A 64 -154.16 -6.26 -107.28
CA THR A 64 -152.69 -6.10 -107.21
C THR A 64 -152.04 -5.61 -108.51
N GLY A 65 -152.83 -5.15 -109.48
CA GLY A 65 -152.31 -4.60 -110.74
C GLY A 65 -151.54 -5.62 -111.61
N GLY A 66 -151.68 -6.91 -111.29
CA GLY A 66 -150.96 -8.01 -111.92
C GLY A 66 -149.50 -8.13 -111.47
N ALA A 67 -148.91 -9.30 -111.75
CA ALA A 67 -147.51 -9.62 -111.47
C ALA A 67 -146.44 -8.60 -111.93
N PRO A 68 -146.65 -7.73 -112.95
CA PRO A 68 -145.65 -6.72 -113.31
C PRO A 68 -145.47 -5.62 -112.25
N ALA A 69 -146.56 -5.16 -111.61
CA ALA A 69 -146.51 -4.05 -110.67
C ALA A 69 -145.73 -4.42 -109.39
N LEU A 70 -145.92 -5.64 -108.89
CA LEU A 70 -145.19 -6.19 -107.74
C LEU A 70 -143.68 -6.34 -108.01
N ARG A 71 -143.27 -6.64 -109.24
CA ARG A 71 -141.83 -6.69 -109.59
C ARG A 71 -141.20 -5.30 -109.55
N GLN A 72 -141.91 -4.28 -110.02
CA GLN A 72 -141.38 -2.93 -110.05
C GLN A 72 -141.17 -2.38 -108.62
N THR A 73 -142.12 -2.61 -107.71
CA THR A 73 -141.97 -2.17 -106.31
C THR A 73 -140.84 -2.89 -105.58
N VAL A 74 -140.62 -4.18 -105.89
CA VAL A 74 -139.47 -4.94 -105.34
C VAL A 74 -138.15 -4.39 -105.87
N LEU A 75 -138.08 -3.99 -107.15
CA LEU A 75 -136.89 -3.39 -107.73
C LEU A 75 -136.60 -2.00 -107.13
N ASP A 76 -137.62 -1.15 -106.99
CA ASP A 76 -137.45 0.19 -106.39
C ASP A 76 -137.03 0.11 -104.91
N LEU A 77 -137.59 -0.82 -104.14
CA LEU A 77 -137.17 -1.09 -102.76
C LEU A 77 -135.75 -1.66 -102.68
N SER A 78 -135.35 -2.52 -103.63
CA SER A 78 -133.97 -3.00 -103.69
C SER A 78 -132.97 -1.88 -103.98
N GLY A 79 -133.32 -0.95 -104.90
CA GLY A 79 -132.48 0.21 -105.19
C GLY A 79 -132.35 1.17 -104.01
N GLN A 80 -133.44 1.44 -103.27
CA GLN A 80 -133.39 2.26 -102.06
C GLN A 80 -132.62 1.60 -100.91
N LEU A 81 -132.69 0.27 -100.80
CA LEU A 81 -131.90 -0.47 -99.82
C LEU A 81 -130.41 -0.46 -100.17
N ASP A 82 -130.05 -0.59 -101.45
CA ASP A 82 -128.66 -0.49 -101.90
C ASP A 82 -128.10 0.93 -101.67
N GLU A 83 -128.88 1.97 -101.98
CA GLU A 83 -128.50 3.39 -101.78
C GLU A 83 -128.42 3.77 -100.29
N ALA A 84 -129.25 3.17 -99.43
CA ALA A 84 -129.16 3.32 -97.97
C ALA A 84 -128.05 2.47 -97.33
N TRP A 85 -127.53 1.47 -98.05
CA TRP A 85 -126.45 0.59 -97.58
C TRP A 85 -125.06 1.19 -97.79
N GLU A 86 -124.89 2.03 -98.82
CA GLU A 86 -123.61 2.71 -99.11
C GLU A 86 -123.11 3.58 -97.93
N PRO A 87 -123.93 4.44 -97.28
CA PRO A 87 -123.49 5.19 -96.08
C PRO A 87 -123.16 4.30 -94.88
N VAL A 88 -123.80 3.14 -94.76
CA VAL A 88 -123.52 2.17 -93.69
C VAL A 88 -122.22 1.43 -93.96
N GLN A 89 -121.92 1.11 -95.22
CA GLN A 89 -120.64 0.56 -95.64
C GLN A 89 -119.50 1.56 -95.41
N ASP A 90 -119.69 2.83 -95.80
CA ASP A 90 -118.73 3.92 -95.54
C ASP A 90 -118.48 4.11 -94.04
N LEU A 91 -119.53 4.06 -93.21
CA LEU A 91 -119.38 4.12 -91.76
C LEU A 91 -118.65 2.89 -91.21
N ALA A 92 -118.95 1.69 -91.71
CA ALA A 92 -118.28 0.46 -91.30
C ALA A 92 -116.79 0.46 -91.70
N GLU A 93 -116.46 0.99 -92.87
CA GLU A 93 -115.08 1.16 -93.34
C GLU A 93 -114.35 2.26 -92.56
N THR A 94 -115.03 3.36 -92.24
CA THR A 94 -114.50 4.42 -91.37
C THR A 94 -114.23 3.89 -89.96
N VAL A 95 -115.13 3.09 -89.39
CA VAL A 95 -114.93 2.46 -88.07
C VAL A 95 -113.81 1.43 -88.12
N ARG A 96 -113.68 0.67 -89.22
CA ARG A 96 -112.57 -0.28 -89.42
C ARG A 96 -111.23 0.45 -89.50
N THR A 97 -111.14 1.48 -90.34
CA THR A 97 -109.96 2.34 -90.49
C THR A 97 -109.60 3.01 -89.17
N SER A 98 -110.59 3.52 -88.43
CA SER A 98 -110.39 4.13 -87.11
C SER A 98 -109.88 3.12 -86.09
N ARG A 99 -110.38 1.87 -86.11
CA ARG A 99 -109.88 0.79 -85.24
C ARG A 99 -108.45 0.39 -85.58
N GLU A 100 -108.11 0.32 -86.86
CA GLU A 100 -106.74 0.03 -87.32
C GLU A 100 -105.76 1.14 -86.93
N LEU A 101 -106.15 2.41 -87.09
CA LEU A 101 -105.36 3.56 -86.62
C LEU A 101 -105.20 3.56 -85.08
N LEU A 102 -106.26 3.28 -84.33
CA LEU A 102 -106.18 3.16 -82.87
C LEU A 102 -105.33 1.97 -82.43
N ALA A 103 -105.36 0.84 -83.16
CA ALA A 103 -104.49 -0.30 -82.91
C ALA A 103 -103.02 0.08 -83.18
N GLY A 104 -102.73 0.75 -84.31
CA GLY A 104 -101.39 1.24 -84.62
C GLY A 104 -100.85 2.24 -83.59
N LEU A 105 -101.67 3.19 -83.13
CA LEU A 105 -101.30 4.12 -82.06
C LEU A 105 -101.07 3.42 -80.72
N ARG A 106 -101.89 2.41 -80.39
CA ARG A 106 -101.69 1.60 -79.18
C ARG A 106 -100.37 0.85 -79.26
N ASP A 107 -100.07 0.22 -80.39
CA ASP A 107 -98.83 -0.54 -80.58
C ASP A 107 -97.61 0.39 -80.56
N GLU A 108 -97.71 1.61 -81.12
CA GLU A 108 -96.68 2.65 -80.99
C GLU A 108 -96.49 3.10 -79.54
N LEU A 109 -97.57 3.32 -78.79
CA LEU A 109 -97.50 3.69 -77.37
C LEU A 109 -96.86 2.57 -76.53
N ILE A 110 -97.21 1.31 -76.80
CA ILE A 110 -96.59 0.14 -76.16
C ILE A 110 -95.08 0.13 -76.46
N ALA A 111 -94.70 0.27 -77.74
CA ALA A 111 -93.28 0.30 -78.12
C ALA A 111 -92.50 1.47 -77.47
N ARG A 112 -93.12 2.66 -77.35
CA ARG A 112 -92.52 3.81 -76.66
C ARG A 112 -92.37 3.57 -75.15
N VAL A 113 -93.35 2.93 -74.51
CA VAL A 113 -93.27 2.55 -73.09
C VAL A 113 -92.19 1.50 -72.88
N GLU A 114 -92.14 0.44 -73.70
CA GLU A 114 -91.09 -0.58 -73.65
C GLU A 114 -89.70 0.04 -73.84
N GLN A 115 -89.54 0.96 -74.80
CA GLN A 115 -88.29 1.68 -75.01
C GLN A 115 -87.92 2.56 -73.82
N ALA A 116 -88.89 3.24 -73.21
CA ALA A 116 -88.67 4.06 -72.02
C ALA A 116 -88.30 3.21 -70.79
N GLU A 117 -88.95 2.06 -70.60
CA GLU A 117 -88.63 1.09 -69.54
C GLU A 117 -87.23 0.50 -69.72
N GLN A 118 -86.86 0.12 -70.95
CA GLN A 118 -85.51 -0.36 -71.27
C GLN A 118 -84.45 0.73 -71.02
N ALA A 119 -84.71 1.98 -71.42
CA ALA A 119 -83.82 3.10 -71.17
C ALA A 119 -83.69 3.41 -69.67
N ALA A 120 -84.79 3.35 -68.92
CA ALA A 120 -84.78 3.53 -67.46
C ALA A 120 -84.01 2.39 -66.75
N ALA A 121 -84.20 1.15 -67.17
CA ALA A 121 -83.45 0.00 -66.66
C ALA A 121 -81.95 0.11 -66.96
N ALA A 122 -81.58 0.52 -68.18
CA ALA A 122 -80.19 0.76 -68.55
C ALA A 122 -79.56 1.92 -67.75
N ALA A 123 -80.31 3.01 -67.53
CA ALA A 123 -79.86 4.13 -66.71
C ALA A 123 -79.67 3.74 -65.23
N ALA A 124 -80.58 2.92 -64.68
CA ALA A 124 -80.45 2.38 -63.33
C ALA A 124 -79.21 1.49 -63.19
N ALA A 125 -79.00 0.56 -64.14
CA ALA A 125 -77.81 -0.30 -64.17
C ALA A 125 -76.52 0.51 -64.29
N ALA A 126 -76.49 1.55 -65.15
CA ALA A 126 -75.33 2.44 -65.29
C ALA A 126 -75.05 3.25 -64.01
N LYS A 127 -76.10 3.67 -63.29
CA LYS A 127 -75.97 4.34 -62.00
C LYS A 127 -75.38 3.41 -60.93
N GLU A 128 -75.90 2.19 -60.83
CA GLU A 128 -75.37 1.18 -59.92
C GLU A 128 -73.90 0.86 -60.23
N GLU A 129 -73.53 0.73 -61.50
CA GLU A 129 -72.14 0.51 -61.90
C GLU A 129 -71.24 1.72 -61.54
N ALA A 130 -71.73 2.95 -61.73
CA ALA A 130 -71.00 4.16 -61.36
C ALA A 130 -70.81 4.27 -59.84
N GLU A 131 -71.83 3.93 -59.05
CA GLU A 131 -71.76 3.87 -57.59
C GLU A 131 -70.75 2.80 -57.15
N GLN A 132 -70.79 1.60 -57.74
CA GLN A 132 -69.81 0.53 -57.47
C GLN A 132 -68.37 0.94 -57.82
N ARG A 133 -68.16 1.60 -58.96
CA ARG A 133 -66.84 2.13 -59.35
C ARG A 133 -66.33 3.20 -58.39
N THR A 134 -67.22 4.05 -57.88
CA THR A 134 -66.87 5.08 -56.89
C THR A 134 -66.46 4.44 -55.57
N LEU A 135 -67.25 3.49 -55.06
CA LEU A 135 -66.92 2.74 -53.83
C LEU A 135 -65.60 1.98 -53.97
N ALA A 136 -65.35 1.35 -55.13
CA ALA A 136 -64.08 0.68 -55.40
C ALA A 136 -62.89 1.65 -55.43
N ALA A 137 -63.06 2.83 -56.03
CA ALA A 137 -62.03 3.87 -56.06
C ALA A 137 -61.74 4.46 -54.66
N GLU A 138 -62.77 4.67 -53.85
CA GLU A 138 -62.62 5.10 -52.44
C GLU A 138 -61.90 4.05 -51.60
N ALA A 139 -62.29 2.78 -51.73
CA ALA A 139 -61.62 1.67 -51.04
C ALA A 139 -60.14 1.56 -51.45
N ALA A 140 -59.83 1.72 -52.74
CA ALA A 140 -58.45 1.71 -53.24
C ALA A 140 -57.64 2.91 -52.71
N ARG A 141 -58.25 4.10 -52.65
CA ARG A 141 -57.61 5.30 -52.08
C ARG A 141 -57.31 5.12 -50.60
N ASP A 142 -58.27 4.63 -49.84
CA ASP A 142 -58.13 4.46 -48.39
C ASP A 142 -57.10 3.38 -48.07
N GLU A 143 -57.04 2.30 -48.87
CA GLU A 143 -55.97 1.30 -48.77
C GLU A 143 -54.59 1.89 -49.09
N ALA A 144 -54.46 2.68 -50.16
CA ALA A 144 -53.21 3.36 -50.49
C ALA A 144 -52.76 4.32 -49.38
N LEU A 145 -53.70 5.02 -48.73
CA LEU A 145 -53.41 5.88 -47.58
C LEU A 145 -52.93 5.07 -46.37
N ARG A 146 -53.56 3.92 -46.07
CA ARG A 146 -53.11 3.01 -45.01
C ARG A 146 -51.70 2.49 -45.26
N GLN A 147 -51.42 2.05 -46.49
CA GLN A 147 -50.08 1.59 -46.88
C GLN A 147 -49.04 2.70 -46.77
N ALA A 148 -49.36 3.92 -47.21
CA ALA A 148 -48.46 5.06 -47.06
C ALA A 148 -48.18 5.42 -45.59
N GLN A 149 -49.19 5.32 -44.71
CA GLN A 149 -49.02 5.52 -43.26
C GLN A 149 -48.16 4.42 -42.64
N ALA A 150 -48.40 3.16 -42.98
CA ALA A 150 -47.59 2.02 -42.52
C ALA A 150 -46.12 2.18 -42.95
N ALA A 151 -45.86 2.49 -44.23
CA ALA A 151 -44.51 2.70 -44.73
C ALA A 151 -43.78 3.89 -44.03
N ARG A 152 -44.52 4.96 -43.67
CA ARG A 152 -43.95 6.07 -42.89
C ARG A 152 -43.62 5.66 -41.46
N ALA A 153 -44.47 4.85 -40.83
CA ALA A 153 -44.22 4.31 -39.50
C ALA A 153 -43.00 3.39 -39.49
N GLU A 154 -42.92 2.45 -40.44
CA GLU A 154 -41.78 1.55 -40.62
C GLU A 154 -40.47 2.32 -40.86
N ARG A 155 -40.49 3.34 -41.73
CA ARG A 155 -39.34 4.21 -41.95
C ARG A 155 -38.90 4.92 -40.67
N THR A 156 -39.85 5.45 -39.89
CA THR A 156 -39.55 6.15 -38.64
C THR A 156 -38.92 5.21 -37.63
N GLU A 157 -39.44 3.98 -37.53
CA GLU A 157 -38.90 2.97 -36.63
C GLU A 157 -37.50 2.51 -37.07
N ALA A 158 -37.28 2.28 -38.37
CA ALA A 158 -35.96 1.97 -38.91
C ALA A 158 -34.93 3.07 -38.61
N LEU A 159 -35.33 4.35 -38.68
CA LEU A 159 -34.46 5.47 -38.30
C LEU A 159 -34.15 5.46 -36.80
N ARG A 160 -35.12 5.19 -35.93
CA ARG A 160 -34.88 5.07 -34.48
C ARG A 160 -33.92 3.95 -34.14
N VAL A 161 -34.10 2.78 -34.75
CA VAL A 161 -33.21 1.62 -34.56
C VAL A 161 -31.78 1.97 -35.02
N ARG A 162 -31.64 2.61 -36.18
CA ARG A 162 -30.34 3.08 -36.68
C ARG A 162 -29.68 4.07 -35.72
N ASP A 163 -30.43 5.08 -35.26
CA ASP A 163 -29.90 6.12 -34.37
C ASP A 163 -29.56 5.56 -32.98
N ALA A 164 -30.28 4.53 -32.50
CA ALA A 164 -29.94 3.80 -31.28
C ALA A 164 -28.64 3.00 -31.45
N ALA A 165 -28.51 2.24 -32.55
CA ALA A 165 -27.31 1.48 -32.86
C ALA A 165 -26.07 2.39 -33.05
N GLU A 166 -26.25 3.59 -33.62
CA GLU A 166 -25.17 4.56 -33.73
C GLU A 166 -24.71 5.09 -32.37
N ARG A 167 -25.65 5.38 -31.45
CA ARG A 167 -25.32 5.78 -30.07
C ARG A 167 -24.57 4.67 -29.33
N GLU A 168 -25.06 3.43 -29.40
CA GLU A 168 -24.39 2.28 -28.79
C GLU A 168 -22.95 2.11 -29.33
N ARG A 169 -22.76 2.28 -30.64
CA ARG A 169 -21.43 2.26 -31.27
C ARG A 169 -20.55 3.40 -30.74
N GLN A 170 -21.06 4.63 -30.64
CA GLN A 170 -20.31 5.77 -30.11
C GLN A 170 -19.94 5.56 -28.63
N ASP A 171 -20.85 5.02 -27.83
CA ASP A 171 -20.60 4.72 -26.42
C ASP A 171 -19.57 3.59 -26.25
N ALA A 172 -19.61 2.56 -27.11
CA ALA A 172 -18.60 1.51 -27.15
C ALA A 172 -17.21 2.06 -27.53
N VAL A 173 -17.13 3.00 -28.49
CA VAL A 173 -15.86 3.68 -28.84
C VAL A 173 -15.34 4.48 -27.66
N ARG A 174 -16.17 5.30 -27.01
CA ARG A 174 -15.78 6.07 -25.82
C ARG A 174 -15.34 5.17 -24.67
N ALA A 175 -16.03 4.05 -24.45
CA ALA A 175 -15.66 3.07 -23.43
C ALA A 175 -14.27 2.47 -23.73
N ARG A 176 -14.01 2.10 -24.99
CA ARG A 176 -12.69 1.62 -25.43
C ARG A 176 -11.60 2.67 -25.24
N GLU A 177 -11.86 3.93 -25.59
CA GLU A 177 -10.91 5.04 -25.39
C GLU A 177 -10.58 5.26 -23.92
N ARG A 178 -11.58 5.20 -23.02
CA ARG A 178 -11.35 5.27 -21.56
C ARG A 178 -10.46 4.13 -21.08
N LEU A 179 -10.75 2.89 -21.48
CA LEU A 179 -9.94 1.73 -21.08
C LEU A 179 -8.49 1.80 -21.61
N LEU A 180 -8.29 2.34 -22.82
CA LEU A 180 -6.95 2.56 -23.36
C LEU A 180 -6.20 3.65 -22.56
N ALA A 181 -6.86 4.75 -22.23
CA ALA A 181 -6.28 5.81 -21.40
C ALA A 181 -5.92 5.31 -19.99
N GLU A 182 -6.79 4.52 -19.36
CA GLU A 182 -6.53 3.89 -18.06
C GLU A 182 -5.34 2.93 -18.11
N ARG A 183 -5.27 2.09 -19.15
CA ARG A 183 -4.14 1.18 -19.39
C ARG A 183 -2.83 1.95 -19.55
N ASP A 184 -2.84 3.02 -20.35
CA ASP A 184 -1.64 3.80 -20.63
C ASP A 184 -1.18 4.57 -19.37
N ALA A 185 -2.11 5.12 -18.59
CA ALA A 185 -1.80 5.73 -17.29
C ALA A 185 -1.22 4.72 -16.29
N ALA A 186 -1.79 3.51 -16.21
CA ALA A 186 -1.27 2.44 -15.36
C ALA A 186 0.14 2.00 -15.78
N ARG A 187 0.41 1.94 -17.10
CA ARG A 187 1.73 1.64 -17.64
C ARG A 187 2.75 2.72 -17.28
N GLU A 188 2.42 4.00 -17.46
CA GLU A 188 3.30 5.10 -17.06
C GLU A 188 3.59 5.06 -15.55
N GLN A 189 2.59 4.77 -14.72
CA GLN A 189 2.78 4.64 -13.28
C GLN A 189 3.73 3.47 -12.94
N ALA A 190 3.58 2.32 -13.61
CA ALA A 190 4.46 1.18 -13.44
C ALA A 190 5.91 1.48 -13.89
N GLU A 191 6.08 2.19 -15.01
CA GLU A 191 7.39 2.63 -15.50
C GLU A 191 8.05 3.60 -14.51
N ARG A 192 7.30 4.58 -13.97
CA ARG A 192 7.80 5.50 -12.93
C ARG A 192 8.15 4.76 -11.63
N ALA A 193 7.33 3.80 -11.21
CA ALA A 193 7.61 2.99 -10.02
C ALA A 193 8.87 2.14 -10.20
N THR A 194 9.05 1.54 -11.38
CA THR A 194 10.24 0.76 -11.72
C THR A 194 11.49 1.64 -11.75
N ALA A 195 11.42 2.83 -12.37
CA ALA A 195 12.52 3.78 -12.39
C ALA A 195 12.88 4.27 -10.98
N SER A 196 11.88 4.57 -10.15
CA SER A 196 12.08 4.95 -8.73
C SER A 196 12.73 3.83 -7.93
N ALA A 197 12.27 2.59 -8.08
CA ALA A 197 12.87 1.43 -7.43
C ALA A 197 14.33 1.20 -7.87
N ALA A 198 14.61 1.32 -9.17
CA ALA A 198 15.97 1.23 -9.70
C ALA A 198 16.88 2.33 -9.13
N ALA A 199 16.39 3.56 -9.03
CA ALA A 199 17.13 4.67 -8.41
C ALA A 199 17.39 4.44 -6.92
N ALA A 200 16.41 3.92 -6.18
CA ALA A 200 16.56 3.58 -4.77
C ALA A 200 17.60 2.47 -4.55
N VAL A 201 17.60 1.43 -5.40
CA VAL A 201 18.62 0.37 -5.37
C VAL A 201 20.01 0.95 -5.67
N ALA A 202 20.14 1.77 -6.72
CA ALA A 202 21.42 2.40 -7.07
C ALA A 202 21.95 3.29 -5.93
N ALA A 203 21.09 4.07 -5.28
CA ALA A 203 21.46 4.89 -4.13
C ALA A 203 21.88 4.04 -2.92
N ALA A 204 21.17 2.93 -2.65
CA ALA A 204 21.52 2.01 -1.58
C ALA A 204 22.86 1.31 -1.83
N THR A 205 23.13 0.91 -3.08
CA THR A 205 24.42 0.35 -3.50
C THR A 205 25.55 1.37 -3.33
N ALA A 206 25.38 2.61 -3.80
CA ALA A 206 26.37 3.66 -3.64
C ALA A 206 26.66 3.95 -2.15
N ALA A 207 25.64 3.98 -1.30
CA ALA A 207 25.79 4.16 0.15
C ALA A 207 26.46 2.95 0.84
N ALA A 208 26.27 1.74 0.32
CA ALA A 208 26.99 0.56 0.79
C ALA A 208 28.47 0.63 0.40
N ASP A 209 28.78 1.00 -0.84
CA ASP A 209 30.15 1.15 -1.32
C ASP A 209 30.91 2.24 -0.58
N GLU A 210 30.25 3.35 -0.23
CA GLU A 210 30.83 4.40 0.61
C GLU A 210 31.20 3.87 2.00
N ARG A 211 30.27 3.15 2.66
CA ARG A 211 30.53 2.54 3.97
C ARG A 211 31.67 1.53 3.93
N VAL A 212 31.79 0.76 2.85
CA VAL A 212 32.93 -0.17 2.66
C VAL A 212 34.23 0.61 2.47
N ARG A 213 34.24 1.70 1.68
CA ARG A 213 35.42 2.56 1.52
C ARG A 213 35.85 3.22 2.83
N GLU A 214 34.90 3.70 3.63
CA GLU A 214 35.19 4.27 4.95
C GLU A 214 35.70 3.20 5.93
N ALA A 215 35.07 2.03 5.99
CA ALA A 215 35.49 0.91 6.83
C ALA A 215 36.89 0.40 6.43
N THR A 216 37.21 0.36 5.14
CA THR A 216 38.55 -0.02 4.67
C THR A 216 39.59 1.05 4.96
N GLY A 217 39.24 2.34 4.81
CA GLY A 217 40.11 3.46 5.20
C GLY A 217 40.43 3.48 6.69
N THR A 218 39.42 3.34 7.54
CA THR A 218 39.59 3.24 9.00
C THR A 218 40.40 2.01 9.42
N ALA A 219 40.18 0.85 8.77
CA ALA A 219 40.99 -0.34 9.01
C ALA A 219 42.45 -0.16 8.57
N ALA A 220 42.71 0.57 7.50
CA ALA A 220 44.06 0.91 7.06
C ALA A 220 44.76 1.82 8.07
N ALA A 221 44.11 2.92 8.48
CA ALA A 221 44.62 3.83 9.50
C ALA A 221 44.92 3.11 10.83
N ALA A 222 43.99 2.25 11.29
CA ALA A 222 44.21 1.46 12.51
C ALA A 222 45.42 0.50 12.40
N ARG A 223 45.72 -0.03 11.21
CA ARG A 223 46.90 -0.86 10.98
C ARG A 223 48.18 -0.04 11.01
N GLU A 224 48.16 1.17 10.45
CA GLU A 224 49.28 2.12 10.49
C GLU A 224 49.56 2.55 11.93
N ASP A 225 48.54 2.94 12.69
CA ASP A 225 48.65 3.27 14.11
C ASP A 225 49.20 2.09 14.92
N ALA A 226 48.68 0.88 14.69
CA ALA A 226 49.18 -0.32 15.35
C ALA A 226 50.63 -0.66 14.97
N ALA A 227 51.08 -0.29 13.77
CA ALA A 227 52.48 -0.44 13.37
C ALA A 227 53.37 0.63 14.03
N ALA A 228 52.90 1.88 14.11
CA ALA A 228 53.57 2.97 14.81
C ALA A 228 53.75 2.66 16.29
N LEU A 229 52.68 2.25 16.99
CA LEU A 229 52.72 1.84 18.39
C LEU A 229 53.64 0.64 18.63
N ARG A 230 53.69 -0.32 17.70
CA ARG A 230 54.65 -1.44 17.75
C ARG A 230 56.09 -0.93 17.61
N GLY A 231 56.34 0.06 16.76
CA GLY A 231 57.63 0.74 16.64
C GLY A 231 58.02 1.46 17.93
N GLU A 232 57.12 2.25 18.51
CA GLU A 232 57.33 2.94 19.79
C GLU A 232 57.59 1.94 20.93
N LEU A 233 56.81 0.86 21.03
CA LEU A 233 57.03 -0.19 22.01
C LEU A 233 58.42 -0.83 21.83
N LYS A 234 58.84 -1.11 20.59
CA LYS A 234 60.18 -1.63 20.32
C LYS A 234 61.27 -0.67 20.81
N THR A 235 61.17 0.61 20.46
CA THR A 235 62.18 1.61 20.88
C THR A 235 62.22 1.82 22.40
N THR A 236 61.06 1.76 23.08
CA THR A 236 61.01 1.87 24.55
C THR A 236 61.60 0.62 25.23
N LEU A 237 61.39 -0.57 24.68
CA LEU A 237 62.04 -1.79 25.14
C LEU A 237 63.56 -1.73 24.94
N GLU A 238 64.03 -1.26 23.78
CA GLU A 238 65.47 -1.06 23.52
C GLU A 238 66.10 -0.07 24.52
N ARG A 239 65.42 1.05 24.80
CA ARG A 239 65.86 2.01 25.83
C ARG A 239 65.86 1.40 27.23
N LEU A 240 64.86 0.60 27.57
CA LEU A 240 64.80 -0.08 28.87
C LEU A 240 65.96 -1.07 29.02
N ASP A 241 66.26 -1.84 27.98
CA ASP A 241 67.38 -2.78 27.96
C ASP A 241 68.73 -2.04 28.01
N GLU A 242 68.86 -0.91 27.34
CA GLU A 242 70.03 -0.03 27.46
C GLU A 242 70.17 0.52 28.89
N HIS A 243 69.08 0.99 29.51
CA HIS A 243 69.09 1.43 30.91
C HIS A 243 69.44 0.31 31.88
N ARG A 244 68.94 -0.91 31.64
CA ARG A 244 69.30 -2.10 32.42
C ARG A 244 70.76 -2.45 32.25
N ALA A 245 71.30 -2.38 31.05
CA ALA A 245 72.72 -2.60 30.78
C ALA A 245 73.58 -1.55 31.52
N ARG A 246 73.25 -0.26 31.38
CA ARG A 246 73.92 0.82 32.12
C ARG A 246 73.83 0.65 33.64
N ALA A 247 72.70 0.19 34.16
CA ALA A 247 72.53 -0.08 35.59
C ALA A 247 73.41 -1.25 36.06
N ARG A 248 73.48 -2.36 35.30
CA ARG A 248 74.40 -3.47 35.59
C ARG A 248 75.86 -3.03 35.53
N ASP A 249 76.22 -2.22 34.54
CA ASP A 249 77.59 -1.69 34.40
C ASP A 249 77.94 -0.76 35.56
N ALA A 250 77.00 0.09 35.98
CA ALA A 250 77.15 0.98 37.14
C ALA A 250 77.25 0.19 38.45
N GLU A 251 76.45 -0.87 38.62
CA GLU A 251 76.52 -1.76 39.78
C GLU A 251 77.85 -2.52 39.82
N ALA A 252 78.29 -3.06 38.69
CA ALA A 252 79.61 -3.69 38.57
C ALA A 252 80.75 -2.70 38.84
N ALA A 253 80.63 -1.44 38.39
CA ALA A 253 81.59 -0.38 38.69
C ALA A 253 81.57 0.01 40.18
N ALA A 254 80.39 0.12 40.79
CA ALA A 254 80.24 0.39 42.21
C ALA A 254 80.82 -0.76 43.04
N GLU A 255 80.64 -2.01 42.63
CA GLU A 255 81.23 -3.15 43.32
C GLU A 255 82.74 -3.20 43.17
N ARG A 256 83.29 -2.88 41.98
CA ARG A 256 84.74 -2.67 41.81
C ARG A 256 85.26 -1.56 42.73
N ALA A 257 84.60 -0.41 42.76
CA ALA A 257 84.97 0.71 43.62
C ALA A 257 84.87 0.34 45.12
N ARG A 258 83.87 -0.45 45.54
CA ARG A 258 83.76 -0.96 46.91
C ARG A 258 84.88 -1.92 47.25
N ARG A 259 85.27 -2.83 46.33
CA ARG A 259 86.40 -3.74 46.52
C ARG A 259 87.71 -2.97 46.62
N GLU A 260 87.96 -2.03 45.71
CA GLU A 260 89.13 -1.14 45.76
C GLU A 260 89.15 -0.31 47.05
N SER A 261 88.00 0.23 47.48
CA SER A 261 87.90 0.98 48.74
C SER A 261 88.13 0.08 49.96
N ALA A 262 87.60 -1.14 49.95
CA ALA A 262 87.82 -2.12 51.01
C ALA A 262 89.30 -2.54 51.08
N GLU A 263 89.95 -2.73 49.94
CA GLU A 263 91.39 -2.98 49.86
C GLU A 263 92.23 -1.79 50.36
N GLN A 264 91.85 -0.56 49.99
CA GLN A 264 92.50 0.66 50.49
C GLN A 264 92.34 0.80 52.01
N VAL A 265 91.14 0.56 52.53
CA VAL A 265 90.88 0.55 53.99
C VAL A 265 91.69 -0.55 54.66
N ALA A 266 91.72 -1.77 54.11
CA ALA A 266 92.52 -2.86 54.66
C ALA A 266 94.03 -2.52 54.68
N ARG A 267 94.55 -1.88 53.63
CA ARG A 267 95.93 -1.39 53.58
C ARG A 267 96.18 -0.29 54.62
N ALA A 268 95.27 0.66 54.75
CA ALA A 268 95.36 1.75 55.72
C ALA A 268 95.29 1.25 57.17
N VAL A 269 94.42 0.27 57.45
CA VAL A 269 94.35 -0.41 58.75
C VAL A 269 95.64 -1.17 59.04
N ALA A 270 96.15 -1.96 58.08
CA ALA A 270 97.43 -2.66 58.25
C ALA A 270 98.64 -1.71 58.39
N GLU A 271 98.57 -0.50 57.84
CA GLU A 271 99.57 0.54 58.08
C GLU A 271 99.40 1.19 59.46
N ALA A 272 98.18 1.46 59.89
CA ALA A 272 97.87 1.96 61.23
C ALA A 272 98.32 0.96 62.31
N ASP A 273 98.03 -0.33 62.15
CA ASP A 273 98.48 -1.39 63.05
C ASP A 273 100.01 -1.46 63.13
N ARG A 274 100.71 -1.27 62.00
CA ARG A 274 102.18 -1.18 61.99
C ARG A 274 102.68 0.04 62.75
N ARG A 275 102.03 1.20 62.60
CA ARG A 275 102.37 2.43 63.35
C ARG A 275 102.07 2.30 64.83
N VAL A 276 100.98 1.62 65.21
CA VAL A 276 100.65 1.30 66.61
C VAL A 276 101.69 0.35 67.20
N ALA A 277 102.03 -0.73 66.51
CA ALA A 277 103.07 -1.66 66.95
C ALA A 277 104.46 -0.98 67.07
N ASP A 278 104.80 -0.05 66.18
CA ASP A 278 106.02 0.76 66.29
C ASP A 278 105.96 1.75 67.47
N ALA A 279 104.80 2.34 67.74
CA ALA A 279 104.60 3.21 68.89
C ALA A 279 104.71 2.43 70.21
N GLU A 280 104.12 1.24 70.29
CA GLU A 280 104.23 0.34 71.44
C GLU A 280 105.67 -0.10 71.68
N ARG A 281 106.42 -0.44 70.62
CA ARG A 281 107.86 -0.73 70.72
C ARG A 281 108.64 0.48 71.28
N ARG A 282 108.34 1.69 70.82
CA ARG A 282 108.98 2.93 71.33
C ARG A 282 108.61 3.22 72.78
N ILE A 283 107.37 2.93 73.18
CA ILE A 283 106.92 3.07 74.58
C ILE A 283 107.66 2.05 75.46
N ALA A 284 107.73 0.79 75.06
CA ALA A 284 108.47 -0.25 75.79
C ALA A 284 109.97 0.10 75.92
N ASP A 285 110.60 0.60 74.84
CA ASP A 285 111.99 1.08 74.88
C ASP A 285 112.17 2.29 75.79
N ALA A 286 111.19 3.19 75.85
CA ALA A 286 111.20 4.35 76.73
C ALA A 286 111.02 3.94 78.20
N GLU A 287 110.11 3.02 78.50
CA GLU A 287 109.92 2.43 79.83
C GLU A 287 111.19 1.73 80.29
N HIS A 288 111.81 0.93 79.42
CA HIS A 288 113.06 0.23 79.73
C HIS A 288 114.23 1.20 79.97
N LYS A 289 114.23 2.39 79.35
CA LYS A 289 115.20 3.48 79.62
C LYS A 289 114.91 4.20 80.94
N VAL A 290 113.64 4.45 81.26
CA VAL A 290 113.23 5.06 82.54
C VAL A 290 113.56 4.13 83.71
N GLU A 291 113.35 2.83 83.55
CA GLU A 291 113.66 1.84 84.58
C GLU A 291 115.17 1.69 84.79
N ARG A 292 115.96 1.75 83.71
CA ARG A 292 117.43 1.80 83.77
C ARG A 292 117.93 3.06 84.49
N ALA A 293 117.36 4.23 84.16
CA ALA A 293 117.69 5.49 84.82
C ALA A 293 117.28 5.52 86.30
N ARG A 294 116.16 4.86 86.66
CA ARG A 294 115.74 4.67 88.06
C ARG A 294 116.70 3.75 88.82
N ALA A 295 117.14 2.65 88.21
CA ALA A 295 118.13 1.75 88.80
C ALA A 295 119.49 2.44 89.01
N GLU A 296 119.95 3.22 88.02
CA GLU A 296 121.16 4.04 88.12
C GLU A 296 121.03 5.13 89.20
N GLY A 297 119.86 5.76 89.32
CA GLY A 297 119.58 6.74 90.38
C GLY A 297 119.52 6.16 91.79
N VAL A 298 119.05 4.92 91.95
CA VAL A 298 119.06 4.19 93.24
C VAL A 298 120.48 3.76 93.59
N ALA A 299 121.27 3.27 92.63
CA ALA A 299 122.67 2.90 92.82
C ALA A 299 123.54 4.10 93.24
N LEU A 300 123.36 5.26 92.59
CA LEU A 300 124.07 6.49 92.94
C LEU A 300 123.70 7.04 94.33
N ARG A 301 122.44 6.88 94.77
CA ARG A 301 122.03 7.26 96.14
C ARG A 301 122.61 6.33 97.20
N ALA A 302 122.64 5.02 96.94
CA ALA A 302 123.26 4.06 97.84
C ALA A 302 124.78 4.31 98.00
N GLU A 303 125.48 4.66 96.91
CA GLU A 303 126.91 5.00 96.95
C GLU A 303 127.19 6.32 97.70
N GLN A 304 126.30 7.32 97.56
CA GLN A 304 126.39 8.59 98.29
C GLN A 304 126.14 8.39 99.80
N GLU A 305 125.13 7.61 100.19
CA GLU A 305 124.85 7.29 101.59
C GLU A 305 126.00 6.53 102.26
N GLN A 306 126.65 5.63 101.52
CA GLN A 306 127.81 4.88 102.00
C GLN A 306 129.04 5.79 102.22
N ARG A 307 129.30 6.73 101.30
CA ARG A 307 130.39 7.73 101.44
C ARG A 307 130.13 8.72 102.59
N VAL A 308 128.87 9.11 102.83
CA VAL A 308 128.49 9.97 103.96
C VAL A 308 128.62 9.22 105.29
N GLY A 309 128.28 7.92 105.33
CA GLY A 309 128.50 7.06 106.50
C GLY A 309 129.99 6.89 106.88
N GLU A 310 130.86 6.68 105.88
CA GLU A 310 132.31 6.58 106.11
C GLU A 310 132.95 7.90 106.59
N LEU A 311 132.49 9.04 106.08
CA LEU A 311 132.95 10.36 106.51
C LEU A 311 132.48 10.70 107.93
N ALA A 312 131.25 10.31 108.31
CA ALA A 312 130.75 10.47 109.67
C ALA A 312 131.52 9.64 110.70
N GLN A 313 131.91 8.39 110.35
CA GLN A 313 132.73 7.55 111.21
C GLN A 313 134.17 8.08 111.37
N ARG A 314 134.75 8.65 110.31
CA ARG A 314 136.09 9.28 110.36
C ARG A 314 136.10 10.57 111.19
N LEU A 315 135.03 11.36 111.14
CA LEU A 315 134.87 12.56 111.98
C LEU A 315 134.68 12.20 113.46
N GLY A 316 133.86 11.19 113.78
CA GLY A 316 133.69 10.72 115.16
C GLY A 316 134.98 10.19 115.81
N ALA A 317 135.80 9.46 115.05
CA ALA A 317 137.09 8.96 115.52
C ALA A 317 138.16 10.07 115.68
N GLN A 318 138.01 11.21 114.99
CA GLN A 318 138.91 12.35 115.12
C GLN A 318 138.54 13.24 116.31
N THR A 319 137.26 13.44 116.60
CA THR A 319 136.81 14.18 117.79
C THR A 319 137.17 13.48 119.10
N GLU A 320 137.04 12.15 119.18
CA GLU A 320 137.45 11.40 120.38
C GLU A 320 138.97 11.40 120.63
N ARG A 321 139.79 11.62 119.59
CA ARG A 321 141.24 11.78 119.73
C ARG A 321 141.62 13.18 120.23
N VAL A 322 140.88 14.20 119.82
CA VAL A 322 141.10 15.58 120.26
C VAL A 322 140.72 15.73 121.74
N ASP A 323 139.57 15.20 122.15
CA ASP A 323 139.10 15.26 123.54
C ASP A 323 140.05 14.53 124.51
N ARG A 324 140.61 13.39 124.09
CA ARG A 324 141.62 12.66 124.89
C ARG A 324 142.94 13.41 125.00
N LEU A 325 143.34 14.17 123.98
CA LEU A 325 144.57 14.96 124.01
C LEU A 325 144.41 16.25 124.84
N GLU A 326 143.21 16.85 124.85
CA GLU A 326 142.91 18.00 125.73
C GLU A 326 142.90 17.60 127.22
N GLN A 327 142.31 16.46 127.58
CA GLN A 327 142.35 15.97 128.97
C GLN A 327 143.78 15.70 129.48
N VAL A 328 144.66 15.19 128.61
CA VAL A 328 146.07 14.95 128.97
C VAL A 328 146.84 16.26 129.14
N ARG A 329 146.52 17.28 128.34
CA ARG A 329 147.14 18.61 128.46
C ARG A 329 146.75 19.30 129.77
N GLU A 330 145.46 19.30 130.11
CA GLU A 330 144.97 19.91 131.35
C GLU A 330 145.56 19.23 132.60
N HIS A 331 145.75 17.91 132.56
CA HIS A 331 146.40 17.17 133.64
C HIS A 331 147.88 17.59 133.83
N HIS A 332 148.61 17.83 132.74
CA HIS A 332 150.01 18.27 132.79
C HIS A 332 150.15 19.74 133.21
N GLU A 333 149.25 20.64 132.79
CA GLU A 333 149.23 22.03 133.26
C GLU A 333 148.97 22.11 134.77
N ALA A 334 148.05 21.31 135.31
CA ALA A 334 147.77 21.26 136.74
C ALA A 334 148.96 20.75 137.58
N LEU A 335 149.77 19.84 137.01
CA LEU A 335 150.99 19.31 137.63
C LEU A 335 152.12 20.35 137.64
N LEU A 336 152.32 21.06 136.52
CA LEU A 336 153.32 22.11 136.40
C LEU A 336 153.02 23.30 137.32
N PHE A 337 151.75 23.68 137.46
CA PHE A 337 151.34 24.73 138.40
C PHE A 337 151.62 24.36 139.87
N ARG A 338 151.50 23.07 140.22
CA ARG A 338 151.77 22.57 141.57
C ARG A 338 153.27 22.59 141.90
N ILE A 339 154.12 22.28 140.92
CA ILE A 339 155.59 22.34 141.02
C ILE A 339 156.05 23.80 141.15
N ALA A 340 155.50 24.72 140.35
CA ALA A 340 155.82 26.15 140.43
C ALA A 340 155.49 26.75 141.82
N ASN A 341 154.36 26.34 142.42
CA ASN A 341 153.99 26.79 143.76
C ASN A 341 154.89 26.22 144.88
N THR A 342 155.43 25.01 144.71
CA THR A 342 156.38 24.44 145.68
C THR A 342 157.74 25.13 145.59
N VAL A 343 158.21 25.45 144.39
CA VAL A 343 159.45 26.21 144.17
C VAL A 343 159.35 27.63 144.73
N LYS A 344 158.19 28.29 144.57
CA LYS A 344 157.96 29.63 145.15
C LYS A 344 158.02 29.62 146.68
N ARG A 345 157.39 28.65 147.34
CA ARG A 345 157.46 28.49 148.80
C ARG A 345 158.88 28.18 149.30
N HIS A 346 159.69 27.48 148.51
CA HIS A 346 161.09 27.24 148.86
C HIS A 346 161.98 28.48 148.71
N ARG A 347 161.65 29.41 147.80
CA ARG A 347 162.32 30.72 147.71
C ARG A 347 161.97 31.60 148.91
N GLU A 348 160.70 31.67 149.27
CA GLU A 348 160.24 32.50 150.40
C GLU A 348 160.80 32.01 151.75
N ALA A 349 161.07 30.70 151.92
CA ALA A 349 161.72 30.17 153.12
C ALA A 349 163.24 30.41 153.20
N ARG A 350 163.90 30.81 152.10
CA ARG A 350 165.35 30.99 152.03
C ARG A 350 165.78 32.44 152.36
N ASP A 351 164.87 33.39 152.25
CA ASP A 351 165.14 34.81 152.51
C ASP A 351 165.05 35.20 154.00
N GLU A 352 164.63 34.30 154.89
CA GLU A 352 164.54 34.59 156.35
C GLU A 352 165.76 34.14 157.18
N THR A 353 166.77 33.48 156.57
CA THR A 353 167.98 33.03 157.29
C THR A 353 169.24 33.60 156.66
N GLY A 354 169.47 34.89 156.90
CA GLY A 354 170.71 35.54 156.51
C GLY A 354 171.90 35.01 157.31
N HIS A 355 172.89 34.46 156.62
CA HIS A 355 174.31 34.71 156.88
C HIS A 355 175.20 34.07 155.80
N ASP A 356 176.27 34.79 155.50
CA ASP A 356 177.36 34.47 154.59
C ASP A 356 177.94 33.06 154.78
N HIS A 357 178.15 32.35 153.68
CA HIS A 357 179.49 31.92 153.24
C HIS A 357 179.44 31.26 151.85
N THR A 358 180.00 32.00 150.89
CA THR A 358 180.91 31.57 149.81
C THR A 358 180.91 30.10 149.36
N GLY A 359 180.61 29.91 148.07
CA GLY A 359 181.54 29.16 147.22
C GLY A 359 181.08 27.86 146.58
N HIS A 360 179.79 27.64 146.31
CA HIS A 360 179.32 26.56 145.40
C HIS A 360 178.00 26.94 144.69
N ASP A 361 177.96 28.17 144.19
CA ASP A 361 176.75 28.86 143.68
C ASP A 361 176.49 28.73 142.17
N GLY A 362 177.27 27.94 141.42
CA GLY A 362 177.18 27.95 139.95
C GLY A 362 176.18 26.98 139.32
N LYS A 363 175.83 25.87 139.99
CA LYS A 363 175.19 24.72 139.31
C LYS A 363 173.71 24.50 139.63
N VAL A 364 173.19 25.07 140.71
CA VAL A 364 171.77 24.91 141.08
C VAL A 364 170.89 26.02 140.48
N SER A 365 171.42 27.23 140.31
CA SER A 365 170.67 28.32 139.64
C SER A 365 170.45 28.05 138.15
N ALA A 366 171.45 27.46 137.46
CA ALA A 366 171.35 27.12 136.04
C ALA A 366 170.32 26.01 135.73
N LEU A 367 170.08 25.08 136.67
CA LEU A 367 169.07 24.03 136.52
C LEU A 367 167.65 24.56 136.76
N LEU A 368 167.47 25.56 137.62
CA LEU A 368 166.17 26.17 137.87
C LEU A 368 165.73 27.12 136.74
N ASP A 369 166.66 27.84 136.11
CA ASP A 369 166.36 28.63 134.92
C ASP A 369 166.05 27.75 133.69
N ALA A 370 166.68 26.57 133.57
CA ALA A 370 166.35 25.61 132.52
C ALA A 370 164.91 25.05 132.64
N VAL A 371 164.40 24.85 133.85
CA VAL A 371 163.04 24.33 134.09
C VAL A 371 161.97 25.41 133.86
N VAL A 372 162.23 26.67 134.20
CA VAL A 372 161.31 27.78 133.92
C VAL A 372 161.20 28.04 132.41
N THR A 373 162.30 27.91 131.67
CA THR A 373 162.31 28.09 130.21
C THR A 373 161.54 26.98 129.49
N LEU A 374 161.60 25.74 129.98
CA LEU A 374 160.84 24.60 129.44
C LEU A 374 159.33 24.64 129.78
N ALA A 375 158.93 25.24 130.90
CA ALA A 375 157.53 25.27 131.32
C ALA A 375 156.74 26.49 130.81
N THR A 376 157.41 27.59 130.45
CA THR A 376 156.74 28.85 130.07
C THR A 376 156.88 29.21 128.60
N GLY A 377 157.69 28.48 127.84
CA GLY A 377 157.83 28.67 126.39
C GLY A 377 158.35 30.05 125.98
N ARG A 378 158.93 30.82 126.92
CA ARG A 378 159.57 32.11 126.64
C ARG A 378 161.06 32.05 126.98
N PRO A 379 161.95 32.43 126.06
CA PRO A 379 163.35 32.64 126.39
C PRO A 379 163.48 33.86 127.31
N VAL A 380 164.37 33.78 128.31
CA VAL A 380 164.87 34.96 129.03
C VAL A 380 166.09 35.47 128.29
N SER A 381 165.80 36.13 127.17
CA SER A 381 166.53 37.21 126.49
C SER A 381 165.56 37.76 125.47
#